data_AF-A0A5J4TYZ3-F1
#
_entry.id   AF-A0A5J4TYZ3-F1
#
_cell.length_a   1.000
_cell.length_b   1.000
_cell.length_c   1.000
_cell.angle_alpha   90.00
_cell.angle_beta   90.00
_cell.angle_gamma   90.00
#
_symmetry.space_group_name_H-M   'P 1'
#
loop_
_entity.id
_entity.type
_entity.pdbx_description
1 polymer ?
#
loop_
_entity_poly.entity_id
_entity_poly.type
_entity_poly.pdbx_seq_one_letter_code
_entity_poly.pdbx_strand_id
1 'polypeptide(L)'
;MNNLLTPCLCSGSFFTGQCTCRDIDDPRAGSTCKVTEDCILGTLDPSKRGCFCTSSYQQSGCTCTETYSQEGCVCDLLSTTYDPTQCLATKPCTGGNFTIPTPTGCKPTDCSPSSQTFKCNCNPDYDPIGCTCPINAQDLTGISIEACECRATGDPRAGDECPVTRKCNSNDDLLTPCLCSGSFFTGQCTCSTDYHHQSCVCDSIDGAEFELSECQASKKCTPDNTPTDCTPDCSIYTDDQVTPDSCMCFSNVHSPFGCSCI
;
A
#
# COMPACT_ATOMS: atom_id res chain seq x y z
N MET A 1 -43.74 30.58 44.37
CA MET A 1 -43.16 29.25 44.67
C MET A 1 -42.02 29.03 43.69
N ASN A 2 -40.83 29.46 44.10
CA ASN A 2 -39.61 29.42 43.29
C ASN A 2 -38.93 28.08 43.54
N ASN A 3 -38.94 27.19 42.54
CA ASN A 3 -38.08 26.01 42.53
C ASN A 3 -36.67 26.47 42.12
N LEU A 4 -35.85 26.76 43.12
CA LEU A 4 -34.41 26.90 42.97
C LEU A 4 -33.83 25.53 42.63
N LEU A 5 -33.41 25.38 41.37
CA LEU A 5 -32.53 24.31 40.91
C LEU A 5 -31.25 24.33 41.76
N THR A 6 -31.08 23.32 42.60
CA THR A 6 -29.86 23.10 43.37
C THR A 6 -28.72 22.75 42.42
N PRO A 7 -27.65 23.55 42.32
CA PRO A 7 -26.44 23.11 41.63
C PRO A 7 -25.78 22.05 42.51
N CYS A 8 -25.36 20.94 41.92
CA CYS A 8 -24.57 19.92 42.62
C CYS A 8 -23.29 20.58 43.17
N LEU A 9 -23.32 20.91 44.45
CA LEU A 9 -22.16 21.28 45.25
C LEU A 9 -21.29 20.03 45.37
N CYS A 10 -20.23 19.94 44.56
CA CYS A 10 -19.03 19.20 44.96
C CYS A 10 -18.34 20.01 46.08
N SER A 11 -18.99 20.13 47.24
CA SER A 11 -18.45 20.77 48.43
C SER A 11 -17.92 19.69 49.36
N GLY A 12 -16.69 19.26 49.09
CA GLY A 12 -16.00 18.30 49.91
C GLY A 12 -14.68 17.93 49.27
N SER A 13 -13.59 18.12 50.00
CA SER A 13 -12.18 17.96 49.64
C SER A 13 -11.76 16.51 49.34
N PHE A 14 -12.59 15.72 48.65
CA PHE A 14 -12.37 14.30 48.44
C PHE A 14 -12.46 13.93 46.96
N PHE A 15 -11.32 13.45 46.45
CA PHE A 15 -11.10 12.58 45.29
C PHE A 15 -12.06 12.71 44.10
N THR A 16 -11.51 13.12 42.97
CA THR A 16 -12.09 13.32 41.64
C THR A 16 -12.69 12.06 40.97
N GLY A 17 -13.38 11.18 41.69
CA GLY A 17 -13.83 9.88 41.17
C GLY A 17 -15.17 9.33 41.68
N GLN A 18 -16.00 10.08 42.44
CA GLN A 18 -17.19 9.49 43.11
C GLN A 18 -18.57 10.03 42.72
N CYS A 19 -18.69 11.03 41.84
CA CYS A 19 -20.02 11.52 41.42
C CYS A 19 -20.50 10.82 40.15
N THR A 20 -21.61 10.08 40.23
CA THR A 20 -22.28 9.46 39.08
C THR A 20 -22.63 10.52 38.02
N CYS A 21 -22.57 10.14 36.75
CA CYS A 21 -23.01 11.00 35.66
C CYS A 21 -24.52 11.21 35.72
N ARG A 22 -24.98 12.44 35.50
CA ARG A 22 -26.39 12.76 35.32
C ARG A 22 -26.81 12.34 33.91
N ASP A 23 -28.03 11.84 33.77
CA ASP A 23 -28.56 11.44 32.46
C ASP A 23 -28.89 12.65 31.56
N ILE A 24 -29.16 13.82 32.16
CA ILE A 24 -29.53 15.07 31.47
C ILE A 24 -28.76 16.23 32.12
N ASP A 25 -28.28 17.17 31.29
CA ASP A 25 -27.59 18.38 31.72
C ASP A 25 -26.37 18.12 32.64
N ASP A 26 -25.60 17.05 32.41
CA ASP A 26 -24.33 16.87 33.11
C ASP A 26 -23.28 17.84 32.50
N PRO A 27 -22.71 18.77 33.28
CA PRO A 27 -21.68 19.67 32.77
C PRO A 27 -20.38 18.95 32.36
N ARG A 28 -20.23 17.67 32.71
CA ARG A 28 -19.07 16.82 32.35
C ARG A 28 -19.34 15.94 31.12
N ALA A 29 -20.49 16.09 30.45
CA ALA A 29 -20.80 15.36 29.22
C ALA A 29 -19.74 15.64 28.15
N GLY A 30 -19.29 14.59 27.43
CA GLY A 30 -18.24 14.65 26.41
C GLY A 30 -16.80 14.62 26.91
N SER A 31 -16.59 14.62 28.24
CA SER A 31 -15.27 14.37 28.83
C SER A 31 -15.31 13.18 29.78
N THR A 32 -15.87 13.34 30.97
CA THR A 32 -15.97 12.28 31.98
C THR A 32 -17.26 11.47 31.83
N CYS A 33 -18.31 12.10 31.31
CA CYS A 33 -19.63 11.50 31.15
C CYS A 33 -19.96 11.37 29.67
N LYS A 34 -20.73 10.31 29.32
CA LYS A 34 -21.29 10.14 27.97
C LYS A 34 -22.11 11.36 27.55
N VAL A 35 -22.13 11.65 26.26
CA VAL A 35 -23.03 12.67 25.72
C VAL A 35 -24.45 12.10 25.61
N THR A 36 -25.45 12.90 25.96
CA THR A 36 -26.87 12.49 25.94
C THR A 36 -27.80 13.45 25.20
N GLU A 37 -27.30 14.58 24.71
CA GLU A 37 -28.13 15.67 24.17
C GLU A 37 -27.55 16.26 22.88
N ASP A 38 -28.42 16.73 22.01
CA ASP A 38 -28.11 17.35 20.72
C ASP A 38 -27.67 18.81 20.88
N CYS A 39 -26.66 19.24 20.12
CA CYS A 39 -26.25 20.65 20.11
C CYS A 39 -27.36 21.54 19.53
N ILE A 40 -27.54 22.71 20.14
CA ILE A 40 -28.55 23.70 19.75
C ILE A 40 -27.88 25.06 19.63
N LEU A 41 -27.87 25.62 18.42
CA LEU A 41 -27.23 26.90 18.15
C LEU A 41 -27.75 28.00 19.09
N GLY A 42 -26.84 28.64 19.84
CA GLY A 42 -27.16 29.70 20.79
C GLY A 42 -27.62 29.24 22.18
N THR A 43 -27.96 27.96 22.37
CA THR A 43 -28.44 27.41 23.65
C THR A 43 -27.43 26.45 24.26
N LEU A 44 -26.98 25.47 23.46
CA LEU A 44 -26.10 24.39 23.89
C LEU A 44 -24.91 24.29 22.94
N ASP A 45 -23.76 24.74 23.45
CA ASP A 45 -22.50 24.86 22.71
C ASP A 45 -21.48 23.80 23.21
N PRO A 46 -20.79 23.07 22.31
CA PRO A 46 -19.80 22.07 22.67
C PRO A 46 -18.66 22.59 23.55
N SER A 47 -18.33 23.88 23.46
CA SER A 47 -17.32 24.52 24.30
C SER A 47 -17.73 24.61 25.78
N LYS A 48 -19.04 24.53 26.08
CA LYS A 48 -19.58 24.57 27.45
C LYS A 48 -19.82 23.19 28.02
N ARG A 49 -20.35 22.28 27.22
CA ARG A 49 -20.51 20.85 27.53
C ARG A 49 -20.64 20.05 26.24
N GLY A 50 -20.24 18.78 26.24
CA GLY A 50 -20.41 17.89 25.09
C GLY A 50 -21.89 17.75 24.69
N CYS A 51 -22.13 17.82 23.39
CA CYS A 51 -23.44 17.64 22.77
C CYS A 51 -23.25 16.99 21.38
N PHE A 52 -24.26 16.28 20.87
CA PHE A 52 -24.20 15.60 19.59
C PHE A 52 -24.32 16.59 18.41
N CYS A 53 -23.54 16.36 17.36
CA CYS A 53 -23.66 17.10 16.12
C CYS A 53 -25.03 16.84 15.47
N THR A 54 -25.62 17.88 14.87
CA THR A 54 -26.92 17.82 14.18
C THR A 54 -26.83 18.50 12.82
N SER A 55 -27.88 18.40 12.01
CA SER A 55 -27.97 19.14 10.74
C SER A 55 -27.87 20.65 10.93
N SER A 56 -28.37 21.17 12.06
CA SER A 56 -28.36 22.60 12.41
C SER A 56 -27.12 23.04 13.19
N TYR A 57 -26.28 22.11 13.66
CA TYR A 57 -25.06 22.41 14.39
C TYR A 57 -23.91 21.47 13.99
N GLN A 58 -23.08 21.94 13.07
CA GLN A 58 -21.95 21.20 12.49
C GLN A 58 -20.58 21.82 12.81
N GLN A 59 -20.51 22.76 13.75
CA GLN A 59 -19.26 23.42 14.15
C GLN A 59 -18.30 22.45 14.87
N SER A 60 -17.02 22.81 14.92
CA SER A 60 -15.99 22.02 15.60
C SER A 60 -16.30 21.81 17.09
N GLY A 61 -15.98 20.63 17.61
CA GLY A 61 -16.09 20.29 19.04
C GLY A 61 -17.36 19.53 19.42
N CYS A 62 -18.41 19.51 18.59
CA CYS A 62 -19.56 18.65 18.84
C CYS A 62 -19.17 17.16 18.77
N THR A 63 -19.93 16.29 19.43
CA THR A 63 -19.71 14.84 19.43
C THR A 63 -20.32 14.22 18.19
N CYS A 64 -19.53 13.45 17.45
CA CYS A 64 -19.98 12.83 16.21
C CYS A 64 -21.13 11.85 16.44
N THR A 65 -21.96 11.68 15.42
CA THR A 65 -23.00 10.65 15.35
C THR A 65 -22.83 9.83 14.07
N GLU A 66 -23.56 8.72 13.93
CA GLU A 66 -23.57 7.94 12.68
C GLU A 66 -23.95 8.80 11.46
N THR A 67 -24.85 9.77 11.66
CA THR A 67 -25.33 10.66 10.59
C THR A 67 -24.41 11.87 10.35
N TYR A 68 -23.72 12.36 11.39
CA TYR A 68 -22.92 13.59 11.35
C TYR A 68 -21.52 13.35 11.92
N SER A 69 -20.57 13.05 11.03
CA SER A 69 -19.17 12.69 11.35
C SER A 69 -18.13 13.57 10.63
N GLN A 70 -18.52 14.79 10.25
CA GLN A 70 -17.69 15.74 9.52
C GLN A 70 -16.40 16.14 10.24
N GLU A 71 -15.53 16.85 9.53
CA GLU A 71 -14.28 17.37 10.07
C GLU A 71 -14.53 18.26 11.30
N GLY A 72 -13.72 18.09 12.35
CA GLY A 72 -13.81 18.86 13.57
C GLY A 72 -14.77 18.35 14.65
N CYS A 73 -15.64 17.36 14.39
CA CYS A 73 -16.35 16.69 15.49
C CYS A 73 -15.45 15.70 16.25
N VAL A 74 -15.76 15.46 17.53
CA VAL A 74 -15.00 14.63 18.46
C VAL A 74 -15.72 13.29 18.68
N CYS A 75 -14.97 12.19 18.80
CA CYS A 75 -15.53 10.89 19.11
C CYS A 75 -15.75 10.72 20.63
N ASP A 76 -16.96 10.33 21.04
CA ASP A 76 -17.23 9.94 22.42
C ASP A 76 -16.82 8.46 22.61
N LEU A 77 -15.71 8.25 23.32
CA LEU A 77 -15.15 6.92 23.58
C LEU A 77 -15.97 6.09 24.58
N LEU A 78 -16.94 6.72 25.26
CA LEU A 78 -17.87 6.07 26.18
C LEU A 78 -19.25 5.88 25.53
N SER A 79 -19.40 6.24 24.26
CA SER A 79 -20.66 6.14 23.54
C SER A 79 -21.10 4.68 23.41
N THR A 80 -22.39 4.46 23.62
CA THR A 80 -23.07 3.19 23.35
C THR A 80 -23.98 3.28 22.12
N THR A 81 -24.11 4.45 21.52
CA THR A 81 -25.04 4.72 20.40
C THR A 81 -24.34 4.86 19.07
N TYR A 82 -23.08 5.32 19.08
CA TYR A 82 -22.21 5.36 17.91
C TYR A 82 -20.90 4.67 18.28
N ASP A 83 -20.56 3.59 17.58
CA ASP A 83 -19.38 2.80 17.89
C ASP A 83 -18.11 3.67 17.84
N PRO A 84 -17.34 3.75 18.95
CA PRO A 84 -16.15 4.60 18.99
C PRO A 84 -15.11 4.22 17.94
N THR A 85 -15.01 2.93 17.58
CA THR A 85 -14.06 2.45 16.56
C THR A 85 -14.45 2.95 15.18
N GLN A 86 -15.74 2.86 14.84
CA GLN A 86 -16.28 3.44 13.60
C GLN A 86 -16.08 4.95 13.55
N CYS A 87 -16.30 5.65 14.67
CA CYS A 87 -16.05 7.09 14.74
C CYS A 87 -14.57 7.43 14.47
N LEU A 88 -13.66 6.76 15.17
CA LEU A 88 -12.22 6.99 15.00
C LEU A 88 -11.75 6.70 13.58
N ALA A 89 -12.31 5.68 12.92
CA ALA A 89 -12.02 5.36 11.51
C ALA A 89 -12.44 6.46 10.52
N THR A 90 -13.21 7.46 10.94
CA THR A 90 -13.51 8.65 10.12
C THR A 90 -12.52 9.79 10.34
N LYS A 91 -11.74 9.77 11.43
CA LYS A 91 -10.87 10.88 11.84
C LYS A 91 -9.48 10.78 11.23
N PRO A 92 -8.92 11.89 10.72
CA PRO A 92 -7.57 11.87 10.18
C PRO A 92 -6.55 11.56 11.29
N CYS A 93 -5.53 10.78 10.95
CA CYS A 93 -4.34 10.63 11.78
C CYS A 93 -3.56 11.95 11.80
N THR A 94 -3.17 12.43 12.99
CA THR A 94 -2.45 13.70 13.17
C THR A 94 -1.11 13.56 13.90
N GLY A 95 -0.77 12.36 14.37
CA GLY A 95 0.49 12.09 15.06
C GLY A 95 0.69 10.62 15.41
N GLY A 96 1.57 10.36 16.38
CA GLY A 96 1.92 9.01 16.81
C GLY A 96 3.04 8.40 15.95
N ASN A 97 2.90 7.11 15.62
CA ASN A 97 3.79 6.44 14.68
C ASN A 97 3.01 5.55 13.67
N PHE A 98 3.70 4.85 12.77
CA PHE A 98 3.05 4.02 11.73
C PHE A 98 2.23 2.85 12.28
N THR A 99 2.62 2.30 13.44
CA THR A 99 1.93 1.15 14.06
C THR A 99 0.87 1.57 15.08
N ILE A 100 1.09 2.70 15.76
CA ILE A 100 0.25 3.28 16.80
C ILE A 100 0.03 4.75 16.45
N PRO A 101 -0.87 5.05 15.49
CA PRO A 101 -1.15 6.42 15.12
C PRO A 101 -2.03 7.09 16.18
N THR A 102 -2.04 8.42 16.17
CA THR A 102 -2.87 9.24 17.04
C THR A 102 -3.93 9.97 16.21
N PRO A 103 -5.22 9.80 16.53
CA PRO A 103 -5.77 8.85 17.52
C PRO A 103 -5.69 7.39 17.03
N THR A 104 -5.64 6.41 17.94
CA THR A 104 -5.61 4.99 17.57
C THR A 104 -6.85 4.63 16.75
N GLY A 105 -6.68 3.94 15.62
CA GLY A 105 -7.79 3.59 14.72
C GLY A 105 -8.23 4.71 13.77
N CYS A 106 -7.48 5.81 13.69
CA CYS A 106 -7.70 6.88 12.72
C CYS A 106 -7.58 6.42 11.26
N LYS A 107 -8.21 7.21 10.38
CA LYS A 107 -8.03 7.18 8.94
C LYS A 107 -6.69 7.81 8.55
N PRO A 108 -5.80 7.10 7.85
CA PRO A 108 -4.57 7.69 7.34
C PRO A 108 -4.86 8.82 6.33
N THR A 109 -4.09 9.90 6.42
CA THR A 109 -4.04 10.97 5.43
C THR A 109 -2.90 10.71 4.45
N ASP A 110 -2.84 11.43 3.32
CA ASP A 110 -1.73 11.25 2.38
C ASP A 110 -0.43 11.78 2.97
N CYS A 111 0.68 11.06 2.72
CA CYS A 111 1.99 11.45 3.19
C CYS A 111 2.42 12.79 2.56
N SER A 112 3.29 13.53 3.26
CA SER A 112 3.75 14.88 2.86
C SER A 112 5.24 15.08 3.15
N PRO A 113 5.91 16.06 2.48
CA PRO A 113 7.37 16.25 2.53
C PRO A 113 7.96 16.45 3.92
N SER A 114 7.16 16.87 4.90
CA SER A 114 7.61 17.12 6.27
C SER A 114 7.93 15.83 7.06
N SER A 115 8.22 14.71 6.39
CA SER A 115 8.50 13.40 6.99
C SER A 115 7.45 13.04 8.03
N GLN A 116 6.24 12.67 7.59
CA GLN A 116 5.25 12.14 8.52
C GLN A 116 5.81 10.86 9.14
N THR A 117 6.10 10.92 10.44
CA THR A 117 6.59 9.78 11.24
C THR A 117 5.45 8.87 11.69
N PHE A 118 4.24 9.08 11.16
CA PHE A 118 3.00 8.43 11.59
C PHE A 118 2.16 7.96 10.40
N LYS A 119 1.16 7.14 10.69
CA LYS A 119 0.37 6.44 9.68
C LYS A 119 -0.24 7.39 8.63
N CYS A 120 0.18 7.20 7.38
CA CYS A 120 -0.25 7.94 6.20
C CYS A 120 -0.38 7.00 4.99
N ASN A 121 -1.04 7.44 3.91
CA ASN A 121 -1.11 6.74 2.63
C ASN A 121 0.07 7.16 1.76
N CYS A 122 0.81 6.19 1.23
CA CYS A 122 1.92 6.46 0.33
C CYS A 122 1.42 7.19 -0.92
N ASN A 123 2.21 8.14 -1.41
CA ASN A 123 1.99 8.80 -2.70
C ASN A 123 3.35 9.00 -3.40
N PRO A 124 3.35 9.36 -4.69
CA PRO A 124 4.61 9.55 -5.42
C PRO A 124 5.50 10.60 -4.73
N ASP A 125 6.80 10.28 -4.64
CA ASP A 125 7.83 11.08 -3.94
C ASP A 125 7.67 11.22 -2.40
N TYR A 126 6.57 10.75 -1.80
CA TYR A 126 6.39 10.73 -0.34
C TYR A 126 5.87 9.38 0.17
N ASP A 127 6.81 8.44 0.25
CA ASP A 127 6.58 7.04 0.58
C ASP A 127 7.54 6.56 1.69
N PRO A 128 7.45 7.13 2.91
CA PRO A 128 8.27 6.66 4.01
C PRO A 128 7.98 5.19 4.33
N ILE A 129 9.02 4.42 4.70
CA ILE A 129 8.89 3.02 5.12
C ILE A 129 7.82 2.91 6.22
N GLY A 130 6.77 2.12 5.95
CA GLY A 130 5.64 1.92 6.86
C GLY A 130 4.37 2.72 6.52
N CYS A 131 4.38 3.53 5.46
CA CYS A 131 3.15 4.11 4.92
C CYS A 131 2.20 3.02 4.38
N THR A 132 0.92 3.38 4.21
CA THR A 132 -0.12 2.48 3.72
C THR A 132 -0.11 2.48 2.20
N CYS A 133 0.19 1.34 1.59
CA CYS A 133 0.23 1.20 0.14
C CYS A 133 -1.16 1.30 -0.51
N PRO A 134 -1.28 1.93 -1.69
CA PRO A 134 -2.52 1.98 -2.45
C PRO A 134 -3.07 0.59 -2.77
N ILE A 135 -4.39 0.40 -2.77
CA ILE A 135 -5.02 -0.89 -3.14
C ILE A 135 -5.01 -1.09 -4.65
N ASN A 136 -5.15 -0.03 -5.44
CA ASN A 136 -5.04 -0.11 -6.88
C ASN A 136 -3.56 -0.18 -7.29
N ALA A 137 -3.20 -1.12 -8.16
CA ALA A 137 -1.82 -1.30 -8.56
C ALA A 137 -1.29 -0.09 -9.37
N GLN A 138 -2.15 0.57 -10.15
CA GLN A 138 -1.73 1.72 -10.97
C GLN A 138 -1.24 2.91 -10.14
N ASP A 139 -1.72 3.03 -8.91
CA ASP A 139 -1.34 4.09 -7.98
C ASP A 139 0.05 3.85 -7.34
N LEU A 140 0.72 2.72 -7.64
CA LEU A 140 2.10 2.44 -7.21
C LEU A 140 3.16 3.16 -8.04
N THR A 141 2.76 3.82 -9.13
CA THR A 141 3.68 4.57 -9.99
C THR A 141 4.40 5.66 -9.18
N GLY A 142 5.73 5.63 -9.12
CA GLY A 142 6.53 6.60 -8.37
C GLY A 142 6.59 6.35 -6.86
N ILE A 143 6.13 5.18 -6.38
CA ILE A 143 6.29 4.72 -5.01
C ILE A 143 7.38 3.65 -4.97
N SER A 144 8.37 3.80 -4.08
CA SER A 144 9.51 2.89 -3.92
C SER A 144 9.08 1.50 -3.49
N ILE A 145 9.84 0.50 -3.96
CA ILE A 145 9.73 -0.90 -3.52
C ILE A 145 10.06 -1.10 -2.04
N GLU A 146 10.83 -0.20 -1.43
CA GLU A 146 11.14 -0.26 0.01
C GLU A 146 9.92 0.11 0.88
N ALA A 147 9.05 0.96 0.36
CA ALA A 147 7.81 1.38 1.02
C ALA A 147 6.67 0.40 0.71
N CYS A 148 6.56 0.01 -0.56
CA CYS A 148 5.52 -0.87 -1.06
C CYS A 148 6.10 -1.98 -1.93
N GLU A 149 6.09 -3.20 -1.38
CA GLU A 149 6.55 -4.40 -2.06
C GLU A 149 5.94 -4.56 -3.46
N CYS A 150 6.71 -5.18 -4.34
CA CYS A 150 6.28 -5.51 -5.69
C CYS A 150 5.06 -6.42 -5.70
N ARG A 151 4.10 -6.12 -6.57
CA ARG A 151 2.92 -6.96 -6.76
C ARG A 151 3.15 -7.99 -7.87
N ALA A 152 2.71 -9.21 -7.61
CA ALA A 152 2.80 -10.31 -8.56
C ALA A 152 1.98 -10.09 -9.85
N THR A 153 1.01 -9.16 -9.88
CA THR A 153 0.20 -8.91 -11.06
C THR A 153 -0.13 -7.42 -11.21
N GLY A 154 0.12 -6.88 -12.39
CA GLY A 154 -0.29 -5.52 -12.76
C GLY A 154 0.44 -4.41 -12.02
N ASP A 155 1.58 -4.71 -11.39
CA ASP A 155 2.46 -3.68 -10.82
C ASP A 155 3.00 -2.82 -11.97
N PRO A 156 2.74 -1.49 -11.98
CA PRO A 156 3.23 -0.61 -13.03
C PRO A 156 4.76 -0.48 -13.02
N ARG A 157 5.44 -0.91 -11.95
CA ARG A 157 6.90 -0.88 -11.81
C ARG A 157 7.58 -2.16 -12.32
N ALA A 158 6.80 -3.14 -12.81
CA ALA A 158 7.33 -4.40 -13.33
C ALA A 158 8.22 -4.17 -14.55
N GLY A 159 9.43 -4.76 -14.54
CA GLY A 159 10.46 -4.62 -15.56
C GLY A 159 11.44 -3.46 -15.34
N ASP A 160 11.16 -2.58 -14.38
CA ASP A 160 12.05 -1.48 -14.00
C ASP A 160 12.60 -1.65 -12.57
N GLU A 161 11.72 -1.70 -11.58
CA GLU A 161 12.09 -1.89 -10.16
C GLU A 161 11.56 -3.22 -9.60
N CYS A 162 10.53 -3.79 -10.23
CA CYS A 162 9.92 -5.04 -9.83
C CYS A 162 10.15 -6.15 -10.86
N PRO A 163 10.38 -7.40 -10.45
CA PRO A 163 10.55 -8.51 -11.37
C PRO A 163 9.28 -8.73 -12.21
N VAL A 164 9.46 -9.12 -13.47
CA VAL A 164 8.35 -9.42 -14.37
C VAL A 164 7.80 -10.81 -14.07
N THR A 165 6.53 -10.89 -13.66
CA THR A 165 5.88 -12.15 -13.25
C THR A 165 4.68 -12.55 -14.11
N ARG A 166 4.12 -11.60 -14.90
CA ARG A 166 2.93 -11.83 -15.71
C ARG A 166 3.31 -12.46 -17.04
N LYS A 167 2.67 -13.56 -17.44
CA LYS A 167 2.83 -14.15 -18.78
C LYS A 167 2.16 -13.31 -19.87
N CYS A 168 2.84 -13.16 -21.01
CA CYS A 168 2.29 -12.53 -22.21
C CYS A 168 1.18 -13.38 -22.82
N ASN A 169 0.13 -12.73 -23.31
CA ASN A 169 -0.97 -13.30 -24.07
C ASN A 169 -0.87 -12.88 -25.54
N SER A 170 -1.58 -13.58 -26.42
CA SER A 170 -1.59 -13.29 -27.87
C SER A 170 -2.12 -11.89 -28.25
N ASN A 171 -2.86 -11.24 -27.35
CA ASN A 171 -3.47 -9.92 -27.57
C ASN A 171 -2.82 -8.81 -26.74
N ASP A 172 -1.68 -9.09 -26.08
CA ASP A 172 -0.96 -8.06 -25.34
C ASP A 172 -0.41 -7.00 -26.29
N ASP A 173 -0.57 -5.73 -25.92
CA ASP A 173 0.00 -4.58 -26.62
C ASP A 173 1.44 -4.26 -26.17
N LEU A 174 1.96 -5.02 -25.20
CA LEU A 174 3.28 -4.88 -24.58
C LEU A 174 3.53 -3.50 -23.95
N LEU A 175 2.47 -2.76 -23.57
CA LEU A 175 2.63 -1.54 -22.78
C LEU A 175 3.14 -1.82 -21.36
N THR A 176 2.95 -3.06 -20.89
CA THR A 176 3.53 -3.55 -19.64
C THR A 176 4.43 -4.74 -19.93
N PRO A 177 5.65 -4.79 -19.35
CA PRO A 177 6.52 -5.94 -19.47
C PRO A 177 5.81 -7.24 -19.07
N CYS A 178 6.12 -8.32 -19.80
CA CYS A 178 5.56 -9.64 -19.55
C CYS A 178 6.53 -10.74 -19.94
N LEU A 179 6.39 -11.88 -19.28
CA LEU A 179 7.15 -13.10 -19.53
C LEU A 179 6.71 -13.78 -20.82
N CYS A 180 7.68 -14.15 -21.66
CA CYS A 180 7.45 -14.89 -22.87
C CYS A 180 6.67 -16.18 -22.58
N SER A 181 5.77 -16.55 -23.50
CA SER A 181 4.91 -17.72 -23.37
C SER A 181 4.77 -18.42 -24.72
N GLY A 182 4.20 -19.63 -24.74
CA GLY A 182 3.96 -20.36 -25.99
C GLY A 182 3.06 -19.63 -26.98
N SER A 183 2.25 -18.68 -26.49
CA SER A 183 1.38 -17.84 -27.30
C SER A 183 2.06 -16.55 -27.78
N PHE A 184 3.23 -16.22 -27.22
CA PHE A 184 3.95 -14.98 -27.49
C PHE A 184 5.45 -15.16 -27.21
N PHE A 185 6.19 -15.56 -28.25
CA PHE A 185 7.63 -15.86 -28.17
C PHE A 185 8.47 -15.09 -29.20
N THR A 186 7.83 -14.34 -30.10
CA THR A 186 8.48 -13.50 -31.12
C THR A 186 8.31 -12.02 -30.77
N GLY A 187 9.16 -11.48 -29.89
CA GLY A 187 9.07 -10.06 -29.51
C GLY A 187 9.92 -9.67 -28.31
N GLN A 188 9.78 -8.40 -27.90
CA GLN A 188 10.40 -7.79 -26.71
C GLN A 188 9.71 -8.23 -25.40
N CYS A 189 9.53 -9.54 -25.21
CA CYS A 189 9.08 -10.09 -23.94
C CYS A 189 10.28 -10.44 -23.05
N THR A 190 10.06 -10.47 -21.75
CA THR A 190 11.05 -10.91 -20.77
C THR A 190 11.16 -12.44 -20.82
N CYS A 191 12.38 -12.97 -20.87
CA CYS A 191 12.60 -14.42 -20.94
C CYS A 191 11.96 -15.13 -19.74
N SER A 192 11.40 -16.31 -19.96
CA SER A 192 10.93 -17.21 -18.90
C SER A 192 11.68 -18.53 -18.94
N THR A 193 11.64 -19.29 -17.86
CA THR A 193 12.28 -20.60 -17.76
C THR A 193 11.80 -21.54 -18.87
N ASP A 194 10.52 -21.46 -19.23
CA ASP A 194 9.92 -22.29 -20.29
C ASP A 194 10.12 -21.71 -21.70
N TYR A 195 10.27 -20.38 -21.84
CA TYR A 195 10.33 -19.70 -23.14
C TYR A 195 11.39 -18.58 -23.14
N HIS A 196 12.58 -18.89 -23.65
CA HIS A 196 13.74 -17.97 -23.64
C HIS A 196 14.48 -17.92 -24.99
N HIS A 197 13.74 -17.71 -26.08
CA HIS A 197 14.31 -17.54 -27.43
C HIS A 197 15.34 -16.40 -27.47
N GLN A 198 16.23 -16.40 -28.47
CA GLN A 198 17.35 -15.46 -28.57
C GLN A 198 16.94 -13.99 -28.53
N SER A 199 15.72 -13.66 -28.96
CA SER A 199 15.18 -12.30 -29.01
C SER A 199 14.54 -11.78 -27.71
N CYS A 200 14.29 -12.62 -26.70
CA CYS A 200 13.71 -12.14 -25.42
C CYS A 200 14.73 -11.33 -24.60
N VAL A 201 14.24 -10.51 -23.67
CA VAL A 201 15.07 -9.67 -22.79
C VAL A 201 15.26 -10.37 -21.45
N CYS A 202 16.48 -10.40 -20.91
CA CYS A 202 16.71 -10.94 -19.57
C CYS A 202 16.29 -9.92 -18.52
N ASP A 203 15.58 -10.37 -17.51
CA ASP A 203 15.26 -9.56 -16.33
C ASP A 203 16.50 -9.46 -15.45
N SER A 204 16.92 -8.24 -15.14
CA SER A 204 18.08 -7.98 -14.28
C SER A 204 17.70 -7.69 -12.84
N ILE A 205 16.41 -7.80 -12.50
CA ILE A 205 15.90 -7.51 -11.16
C ILE A 205 15.95 -8.78 -10.32
N ASP A 206 16.41 -8.66 -9.07
CA ASP A 206 16.45 -9.76 -8.12
C ASP A 206 15.04 -10.36 -7.92
N GLY A 207 14.96 -11.70 -7.96
CA GLY A 207 13.68 -12.41 -7.87
C GLY A 207 12.92 -12.56 -9.19
N ALA A 208 13.59 -12.30 -10.32
CA ALA A 208 13.09 -12.67 -11.65
C ALA A 208 12.74 -14.17 -11.74
N GLU A 209 11.75 -14.52 -12.57
CA GLU A 209 11.38 -15.94 -12.81
C GLU A 209 12.55 -16.73 -13.42
N PHE A 210 13.31 -16.09 -14.31
CA PHE A 210 14.48 -16.67 -14.95
C PHE A 210 15.71 -15.85 -14.56
N GLU A 211 16.52 -16.41 -13.67
CA GLU A 211 17.70 -15.76 -13.09
C GLU A 211 18.62 -15.15 -14.15
N LEU A 212 19.12 -13.93 -13.90
CA LEU A 212 19.86 -13.15 -14.89
C LEU A 212 21.03 -13.93 -15.50
N SER A 213 21.80 -14.63 -14.66
CA SER A 213 22.96 -15.42 -15.10
C SER A 213 22.55 -16.60 -15.98
N GLU A 214 21.48 -17.30 -15.64
CA GLU A 214 20.95 -18.41 -16.45
C GLU A 214 20.36 -17.91 -17.76
N CYS A 215 19.65 -16.78 -17.71
CA CYS A 215 19.10 -16.14 -18.89
C CYS A 215 20.19 -15.66 -19.85
N GLN A 216 21.25 -15.03 -19.35
CA GLN A 216 22.37 -14.59 -20.17
C GLN A 216 23.10 -15.78 -20.78
N ALA A 217 23.31 -16.86 -20.02
CA ALA A 217 23.89 -18.11 -20.53
C ALA A 217 23.06 -18.74 -21.65
N SER A 218 21.73 -18.61 -21.62
CA SER A 218 20.87 -19.09 -22.71
C SER A 218 21.01 -18.24 -23.99
N LYS A 219 21.67 -17.07 -23.94
CA LYS A 219 21.88 -16.21 -25.12
C LYS A 219 23.13 -16.60 -25.89
N LYS A 220 23.04 -16.43 -27.21
CA LYS A 220 24.17 -16.54 -28.13
C LYS A 220 25.06 -15.31 -28.01
N CYS A 221 26.36 -15.55 -27.87
CA CYS A 221 27.34 -14.48 -27.87
C CYS A 221 27.39 -13.73 -29.20
N THR A 222 27.47 -12.40 -29.11
CA THR A 222 28.00 -11.56 -30.20
C THR A 222 29.53 -11.62 -30.21
N PRO A 223 30.23 -11.18 -31.28
CA PRO A 223 31.69 -11.27 -31.39
C PRO A 223 32.49 -10.68 -30.22
N ASP A 224 31.88 -9.78 -29.45
CA ASP A 224 32.48 -9.13 -28.27
C ASP A 224 32.10 -9.80 -26.94
N ASN A 225 31.62 -11.06 -26.94
CA ASN A 225 31.08 -11.76 -25.75
C ASN A 225 30.01 -10.95 -25.01
N THR A 226 29.13 -10.33 -25.78
CA THR A 226 27.96 -9.62 -25.25
C THR A 226 26.70 -10.43 -25.58
N PRO A 227 25.82 -10.74 -24.62
CA PRO A 227 25.88 -10.41 -23.17
C PRO A 227 27.02 -11.10 -22.42
N THR A 228 27.44 -10.58 -21.26
CA THR A 228 28.37 -11.29 -20.36
C THR A 228 27.82 -12.69 -20.03
N ASP A 229 28.68 -13.69 -19.94
CA ASP A 229 28.32 -15.09 -19.67
C ASP A 229 27.41 -15.75 -20.72
N CYS A 230 27.28 -15.16 -21.91
CA CYS A 230 26.64 -15.79 -23.06
C CYS A 230 27.31 -17.10 -23.47
N THR A 231 26.55 -17.94 -24.17
CA THR A 231 27.07 -19.17 -24.76
C THR A 231 27.56 -18.91 -26.19
N PRO A 232 28.83 -19.22 -26.52
CA PRO A 232 29.39 -18.99 -27.85
C PRO A 232 28.85 -19.98 -28.87
N ASP A 233 29.01 -19.68 -30.16
CA ASP A 233 28.69 -20.63 -31.23
C ASP A 233 29.62 -21.84 -31.21
N CYS A 234 29.08 -23.02 -31.51
CA CYS A 234 29.90 -24.19 -31.76
C CYS A 234 30.79 -23.95 -33.00
N SER A 235 32.07 -24.29 -32.89
CA SER A 235 32.99 -24.14 -34.02
C SER A 235 32.61 -25.09 -35.17
N ILE A 236 32.81 -24.68 -36.42
CA ILE A 236 32.55 -25.52 -37.60
C ILE A 236 33.51 -26.74 -37.72
N TYR A 237 34.46 -26.88 -36.78
CA TYR A 237 35.51 -27.91 -36.78
C TYR A 237 35.48 -28.82 -35.55
N THR A 238 34.51 -28.65 -34.64
CA THR A 238 34.36 -29.59 -33.51
C THR A 238 33.89 -30.93 -34.06
N ASP A 239 34.60 -31.99 -33.69
CA ASP A 239 34.13 -33.37 -33.82
C ASP A 239 32.68 -33.50 -33.32
N ASP A 240 31.99 -34.56 -33.74
CA ASP A 240 30.55 -34.80 -33.57
C ASP A 240 30.00 -34.68 -32.12
N GLN A 241 30.84 -34.43 -31.10
CA GLN A 241 30.44 -34.33 -29.69
C GLN A 241 31.11 -33.14 -28.98
N VAL A 242 30.29 -32.29 -28.36
CA VAL A 242 30.71 -31.20 -27.47
C VAL A 242 30.23 -31.48 -26.04
N THR A 243 30.79 -30.79 -25.06
CA THR A 243 30.23 -30.84 -23.69
C THR A 243 28.80 -30.27 -23.71
N PRO A 244 27.83 -30.89 -23.03
CA PRO A 244 26.46 -30.37 -22.95
C PRO A 244 26.43 -28.89 -22.56
N ASP A 245 25.61 -28.10 -23.28
CA ASP A 245 25.40 -26.66 -23.07
C ASP A 245 26.66 -25.77 -23.18
N SER A 246 27.77 -26.31 -23.69
CA SER A 246 29.02 -25.55 -23.86
C SER A 246 29.04 -24.61 -25.06
N CYS A 247 28.15 -24.82 -26.04
CA CYS A 247 28.04 -23.97 -27.22
C CYS A 247 26.63 -24.02 -27.83
N MET A 248 26.25 -22.91 -28.47
CA MET A 248 24.99 -22.76 -29.20
C MET A 248 25.16 -23.30 -30.61
N CYS A 249 24.11 -23.93 -31.10
CA CYS A 249 24.12 -24.52 -32.42
C CYS A 249 24.11 -23.46 -33.54
N PHE A 250 25.07 -23.54 -34.47
CA PHE A 250 25.31 -22.49 -35.48
C PHE A 250 24.21 -22.45 -36.56
N SER A 251 23.60 -23.59 -36.85
CA SER A 251 22.50 -23.78 -37.82
C SER A 251 22.07 -25.25 -37.88
N ASN A 252 20.92 -25.55 -38.47
CA ASN A 252 20.39 -26.92 -38.66
C ASN A 252 21.30 -27.86 -39.49
N VAL A 253 22.42 -27.37 -40.01
CA VAL A 253 23.34 -28.13 -40.88
C VAL A 253 24.62 -28.57 -40.17
N HIS A 254 24.99 -27.94 -39.05
CA HIS A 254 26.18 -28.30 -38.27
C HIS A 254 25.91 -28.16 -36.77
N SER A 255 25.33 -29.24 -36.22
CA SER A 255 24.91 -29.33 -34.83
C SER A 255 25.62 -30.49 -34.14
N PRO A 256 26.81 -30.28 -33.53
CA PRO A 256 27.48 -31.34 -32.81
C PRO A 256 26.61 -31.84 -31.66
N PHE A 257 26.70 -33.14 -31.36
CA PHE A 257 25.95 -33.77 -30.29
C PHE A 257 26.29 -33.11 -28.95
N GLY A 258 25.27 -32.63 -28.23
CA GLY A 258 25.42 -31.89 -26.98
C GLY A 258 25.40 -30.35 -27.12
N CYS A 259 25.30 -29.79 -28.33
CA CYS A 259 25.05 -28.35 -28.47
C CYS A 259 23.65 -27.98 -27.94
N SER A 260 23.50 -26.75 -27.43
CA SER A 260 22.19 -26.21 -27.09
C SER A 260 21.51 -25.61 -28.33
N CYS A 261 20.29 -26.07 -28.63
CA CYS A 261 19.44 -25.59 -29.72
C CYS A 261 18.14 -25.05 -29.11
N ILE A 262 17.93 -23.74 -29.20
CA ILE A 262 16.75 -23.04 -28.66
C ILE A 262 16.03 -22.32 -29.80
#